data_AF-A0A9C8E1E4-F1
#
_entry.id   AF-A0A9C8E1E4-F1
#
_cell.length_a   1.000
_cell.length_b   1.000
_cell.length_c   1.000
_cell.angle_alpha   90.00
_cell.angle_beta   90.00
_cell.angle_gamma   90.00
#
_symmetry.space_group_name_H-M   'P 1'
#
loop_
_entity.id
_entity.type
_entity.pdbx_description
1 polymer ?
#
loop_
_entity_poly.entity_id
_entity_poly.type
_entity_poly.pdbx_seq_one_letter_code
_entity_poly.pdbx_strand_id
1 'polypeptide(L)'
;MKKLFPLLSILLIAVFVLSACAPEAQEETPAAADSVEDSADSEPVDEAEAPAEATEPEVILDEYSALRVEFSWDEDYITEVPPIMMREPFFEIFGQSNGYAPYTYEIAVKHAGHSSAATAGAWELTRKALEVLYPYGEIP
;
A
#
# COMPACT_ATOMS: atom_id res chain seq x y z
N MET A 1 22.35 -24.16 -17.71
CA MET A 1 21.54 -23.19 -16.93
C MET A 1 20.43 -22.50 -17.74
N LYS A 2 20.62 -22.15 -19.02
CA LYS A 2 19.60 -21.44 -19.83
C LYS A 2 18.33 -22.25 -20.18
N LYS A 3 18.38 -23.59 -20.12
CA LYS A 3 17.23 -24.49 -20.33
C LYS A 3 16.46 -24.83 -19.04
N LEU A 4 16.99 -24.46 -17.87
CA LEU A 4 16.33 -24.68 -16.57
C LEU A 4 15.26 -23.62 -16.30
N PHE A 5 15.50 -22.37 -16.71
CA PHE A 5 14.53 -21.28 -16.60
C PHE A 5 13.20 -21.51 -17.32
N PRO A 6 13.14 -21.98 -18.59
CA PRO A 6 11.85 -22.24 -19.23
C PRO A 6 11.12 -23.43 -18.57
N LEU A 7 11.83 -24.44 -18.06
CA LEU A 7 11.23 -25.56 -17.34
C LEU A 7 10.67 -25.13 -15.97
N LEU A 8 11.40 -24.31 -15.22
CA LEU A 8 10.92 -23.74 -13.95
C LEU A 8 9.71 -22.83 -14.16
N SER A 9 9.73 -22.02 -15.22
CA SER A 9 8.60 -21.14 -15.56
C SER A 9 7.34 -21.94 -15.92
N ILE A 10 7.46 -23.01 -16.72
CA ILE A 10 6.32 -23.87 -17.05
C ILE A 10 5.79 -24.58 -15.80
N LEU A 11 6.69 -25.04 -14.92
CA LEU A 11 6.32 -25.70 -13.68
C LEU A 11 5.57 -24.76 -12.72
N LEU A 12 6.03 -23.52 -12.57
CA LEU A 12 5.33 -22.52 -11.74
C LEU A 12 3.95 -22.19 -12.30
N ILE A 13 3.83 -21.99 -13.62
CA ILE A 13 2.54 -21.71 -14.26
C ILE A 13 1.57 -22.89 -14.04
N ALA A 14 2.04 -24.13 -14.18
CA ALA A 14 1.21 -25.30 -13.93
C ALA A 14 0.74 -25.37 -12.47
N VAL A 15 1.61 -25.11 -11.49
CA VAL A 15 1.23 -25.11 -10.06
C VAL A 15 0.15 -24.06 -9.77
N PHE A 16 0.29 -22.83 -10.29
CA PHE A 16 -0.71 -21.78 -10.09
C PHE A 16 -2.06 -22.12 -10.75
N VAL A 17 -2.04 -22.69 -11.96
CA VAL A 17 -3.28 -23.07 -12.66
C VAL A 17 -3.98 -24.25 -11.97
N LEU A 18 -3.23 -25.25 -11.48
CA LEU A 18 -3.83 -26.38 -10.77
C LEU A 18 -4.32 -26.00 -9.36
N SER A 19 -3.64 -25.06 -8.69
CA SER A 19 -4.09 -24.52 -7.40
C SER A 19 -5.41 -23.75 -7.50
N ALA A 20 -5.70 -23.14 -8.66
CA ALA A 20 -6.92 -22.37 -8.89
C ALA A 20 -8.17 -23.22 -9.21
N CYS A 21 -8.01 -24.54 -9.38
CA CYS A 21 -9.11 -25.47 -9.66
C CYS A 21 -9.34 -26.52 -8.57
N ALA A 22 -8.72 -26.36 -7.39
CA ALA A 22 -9.07 -27.18 -6.24
C ALA A 22 -10.48 -26.79 -5.76
N PRO A 23 -11.45 -27.71 -5.69
CA PRO A 23 -12.75 -27.43 -5.10
C PRO A 23 -12.55 -27.10 -3.62
N GLU A 24 -13.15 -25.99 -3.16
CA GLU A 24 -13.27 -25.65 -1.74
C GLU A 24 -14.02 -26.78 -1.01
N ALA A 25 -13.25 -27.71 -0.45
CA ALA A 25 -13.73 -28.55 0.63
C ALA A 25 -13.79 -27.65 1.87
N GLN A 26 -15.01 -27.27 2.26
CA GLN A 26 -15.26 -26.72 3.59
C GLN A 26 -14.79 -27.73 4.63
N GLU A 27 -13.71 -27.43 5.32
CA GLU A 27 -13.38 -28.06 6.60
C GLU A 27 -13.72 -27.08 7.72
N GLU A 28 -14.49 -27.61 8.67
CA GLU A 28 -14.99 -26.96 9.86
C GLU A 28 -13.85 -26.46 10.75
N THR A 29 -14.06 -25.30 11.36
CA THR A 29 -13.29 -24.75 12.48
C THR A 29 -13.00 -25.80 13.56
N PRO A 30 -11.76 -25.81 14.09
CA PRO A 30 -11.63 -25.79 15.54
C PRO A 30 -10.67 -24.70 16.02
N ALA A 31 -10.93 -24.32 17.28
CA ALA A 31 -10.33 -23.22 17.99
C ALA A 31 -8.85 -23.44 18.37
N ALA A 32 -8.14 -22.31 18.47
CA ALA A 32 -7.09 -21.98 19.44
C ALA A 32 -5.91 -22.96 19.67
N ALA A 33 -4.72 -22.55 19.19
CA ALA A 33 -3.41 -22.67 19.85
C ALA A 33 -2.45 -21.76 19.05
N ASP A 34 -2.10 -20.58 19.54
CA ASP A 34 -0.85 -20.30 20.27
C ASP A 34 0.35 -21.07 19.74
N SER A 35 1.30 -20.38 19.09
CA SER A 35 2.74 -20.67 19.04
C SER A 35 3.44 -19.60 18.20
N VAL A 36 4.07 -18.66 18.90
CA VAL A 36 5.19 -17.85 18.40
C VAL A 36 6.39 -18.79 18.30
N GLU A 37 6.96 -18.97 17.11
CA GLU A 37 8.34 -19.45 16.97
C GLU A 37 9.08 -18.57 15.96
N ASP A 38 9.65 -17.50 16.53
CA ASP A 38 10.88 -16.87 16.11
C ASP A 38 11.99 -17.94 16.06
N SER A 39 12.68 -18.04 14.93
CA SER A 39 13.88 -18.86 14.79
C SER A 39 14.76 -18.23 13.73
N ALA A 40 15.38 -17.12 14.11
CA ALA A 40 16.61 -16.64 13.50
C ALA A 40 17.77 -17.49 14.01
N ASP A 41 18.17 -18.48 13.21
CA ASP A 41 19.41 -19.23 13.40
C ASP A 41 20.53 -18.54 12.61
N SER A 42 21.55 -18.05 13.31
CA SER A 42 22.82 -17.60 12.75
C SER A 42 23.87 -17.62 13.85
N GLU A 43 24.73 -18.63 13.82
CA GLU A 43 25.86 -18.85 14.73
C GLU A 43 26.88 -17.68 14.73
N PRO A 44 27.64 -17.49 15.83
CA PRO A 44 28.63 -16.42 15.94
C PRO A 44 29.95 -16.83 15.28
N VAL A 45 30.56 -15.91 14.51
CA VAL A 45 31.96 -16.03 14.10
C VAL A 45 32.72 -14.83 14.66
N ASP A 46 33.72 -15.17 15.47
CA ASP A 46 34.59 -14.27 16.22
C ASP A 46 35.65 -13.59 15.34
N GLU A 47 35.87 -12.31 15.68
CA GLU A 47 37.14 -11.59 15.86
C GLU A 47 38.05 -11.15 14.68
N ALA A 48 38.14 -9.81 14.60
CA ALA A 48 39.33 -8.95 14.42
C ALA A 48 40.01 -8.77 13.04
N GLU A 49 39.91 -7.54 12.52
CA GLU A 49 41.03 -6.57 12.47
C GLU A 49 40.51 -5.15 12.13
N ALA A 50 41.10 -4.12 12.76
CA ALA A 50 40.69 -2.70 12.68
C ALA A 50 41.56 -1.90 11.67
N PRO A 51 41.34 -0.58 11.48
CA PRO A 51 40.49 -0.01 10.45
C PRO A 51 41.29 0.78 9.39
N ALA A 52 40.78 0.85 8.15
CA ALA A 52 41.27 1.80 7.16
C ALA A 52 40.08 2.54 6.52
N GLU A 53 40.11 3.87 6.69
CA GLU A 53 39.62 4.87 5.74
C GLU A 53 38.15 4.82 5.30
N ALA A 54 37.33 5.71 5.87
CA ALA A 54 36.48 6.66 5.13
C ALA A 54 35.71 7.50 6.16
N THR A 55 35.82 8.81 6.07
CA THR A 55 34.89 9.71 6.75
C THR A 55 33.51 9.46 6.15
N GLU A 56 32.68 8.68 6.82
CA GLU A 56 31.29 8.48 6.47
C GLU A 56 30.59 9.85 6.50
N PRO A 57 29.84 10.25 5.46
CA PRO A 57 29.00 11.43 5.60
C PRO A 57 28.04 11.15 6.75
N GLU A 58 28.08 11.96 7.81
CA GLU A 58 27.11 11.91 8.90
C GLU A 58 25.72 11.93 8.26
N VAL A 59 25.05 10.78 8.37
CA VAL A 59 23.68 10.62 7.91
C VAL A 59 22.86 11.58 8.78
N ILE A 60 22.39 12.67 8.18
CA ILE A 60 21.43 13.60 8.78
C ILE A 60 20.10 12.84 8.91
N LEU A 61 20.02 11.89 9.84
CA LEU A 61 18.81 11.14 10.16
C LEU A 61 18.01 11.86 11.26
N ASP A 62 18.70 12.66 12.08
CA ASP A 62 18.15 13.27 13.29
C ASP A 62 17.24 14.47 12.95
N GLU A 63 17.63 15.30 11.97
CA GLU A 63 16.86 16.47 11.55
C GLU A 63 15.51 16.09 10.89
N TYR A 64 15.47 14.97 10.16
CA TYR A 64 14.23 14.43 9.58
C TYR A 64 13.35 13.71 10.61
N SER A 65 13.95 13.19 11.68
CA SER A 65 13.20 12.55 12.78
C SER A 65 12.48 13.57 13.65
N ALA A 66 13.06 14.76 13.83
CA ALA A 66 12.41 15.87 14.53
C ALA A 66 11.20 16.48 13.77
N LEU A 67 11.11 16.23 12.46
CA LEU A 67 9.94 16.58 11.63
C LEU A 67 8.91 15.44 11.51
N ARG A 68 9.14 14.32 12.19
CA ARG A 68 8.21 13.19 12.17
C ARG A 68 6.96 13.60 12.95
N VAL A 69 5.93 14.03 12.24
CA VAL A 69 4.57 14.07 12.76
C VAL A 69 4.29 12.67 13.30
N GLU A 70 3.88 12.55 14.56
CA GLU A 70 3.36 11.29 15.10
C GLU A 70 2.11 10.93 14.29
N PHE A 71 2.32 10.15 13.23
CA PHE A 71 1.27 9.66 12.37
C PHE A 71 0.95 8.24 12.82
N SER A 72 -0.15 8.10 13.55
CA SER A 72 -0.81 6.81 13.79
C SER A 72 -1.66 6.51 12.56
N TRP A 73 -1.45 5.35 11.95
CA TRP A 73 -2.33 4.85 10.91
C TRP A 73 -3.39 3.97 11.57
N ASP A 74 -4.55 4.57 11.85
CA ASP A 74 -5.71 3.89 12.40
C ASP A 74 -6.88 3.88 11.39
N GLU A 75 -7.90 3.08 11.68
CA GLU A 75 -9.09 2.96 10.83
C GLU A 75 -9.84 4.29 10.72
N ASP A 76 -9.84 5.08 11.80
CA ASP A 76 -10.53 6.38 11.86
C ASP A 76 -10.01 7.33 10.78
N TYR A 77 -8.70 7.32 10.52
CA TYR A 77 -8.06 8.11 9.45
C TYR A 77 -8.73 7.95 8.07
N ILE A 78 -9.30 6.78 7.75
CA ILE A 78 -9.94 6.54 6.45
C ILE A 78 -11.09 7.53 6.18
N THR A 79 -11.76 7.98 7.25
CA THR A 79 -12.91 8.89 7.18
C THR A 79 -12.56 10.37 7.35
N GLU A 80 -11.33 10.67 7.81
CA GLU A 80 -10.87 12.04 8.08
C GLU A 80 -10.24 12.71 6.86
N VAL A 81 -9.84 11.93 5.86
CA VAL A 81 -9.20 12.45 4.65
C VAL A 81 -10.17 13.36 3.88
N PRO A 82 -9.79 14.62 3.60
CA PRO A 82 -10.64 15.56 2.87
C PRO A 82 -11.08 14.99 1.50
N PRO A 83 -12.34 15.21 1.09
CA PRO A 83 -12.82 14.72 -0.19
C PRO A 83 -12.21 15.48 -1.37
N ILE A 84 -12.12 14.80 -2.51
CA ILE A 84 -11.90 15.43 -3.81
C ILE A 84 -13.28 15.88 -4.32
N MET A 85 -13.46 17.19 -4.51
CA MET A 85 -14.67 17.75 -5.09
C MET A 85 -14.54 17.76 -6.62
N MET A 86 -15.45 17.07 -7.31
CA MET A 86 -15.46 17.00 -8.78
C MET A 86 -16.76 17.58 -9.33
N ARG A 87 -16.74 18.13 -10.54
CA ARG A 87 -17.97 18.59 -11.19
C ARG A 87 -18.77 17.36 -11.63
N GLU A 88 -20.07 17.40 -11.39
CA GLU A 88 -20.96 16.30 -11.77
C GLU A 88 -21.98 16.76 -12.83
N PRO A 89 -21.80 16.39 -14.11
CA PRO A 89 -22.66 16.87 -15.19
C PRO A 89 -24.12 16.45 -15.02
N PHE A 90 -24.43 15.29 -14.44
CA PHE A 90 -25.81 14.89 -14.16
C PHE A 90 -26.44 15.77 -13.08
N PHE A 91 -25.68 16.27 -12.11
CA PHE A 91 -26.21 17.22 -11.14
C PHE A 91 -26.65 18.53 -11.82
N GLU A 92 -25.85 19.03 -12.76
CA GLU A 92 -26.23 20.18 -13.59
C GLU A 92 -27.47 19.89 -14.45
N ILE A 93 -27.51 18.74 -15.14
CA ILE A 93 -28.61 18.34 -16.03
C ILE A 93 -29.94 18.21 -15.26
N PHE A 94 -29.90 17.61 -14.07
CA PHE A 94 -31.10 17.38 -13.26
C PHE A 94 -31.42 18.54 -12.30
N GLY A 95 -30.66 19.64 -12.35
CA GLY A 95 -30.86 20.80 -11.47
C GLY A 95 -30.65 20.49 -9.99
N GLN A 96 -29.79 19.52 -9.68
CA GLN A 96 -29.46 19.08 -8.33
C GLN A 96 -28.15 19.72 -7.87
N SER A 97 -28.05 20.06 -6.58
CA SER A 97 -26.82 20.54 -5.91
C SER A 97 -26.17 21.79 -6.52
N ASN A 98 -24.97 22.14 -6.03
CA ASN A 98 -24.09 23.18 -6.53
C ASN A 98 -23.24 22.74 -7.74
N GLY A 99 -23.54 21.58 -8.35
CA GLY A 99 -22.81 21.01 -9.48
C GLY A 99 -21.55 20.23 -9.10
N TYR A 100 -21.26 20.05 -7.81
CA TYR A 100 -20.07 19.32 -7.35
C TYR A 100 -20.44 18.11 -6.48
N ALA A 101 -19.80 16.98 -6.74
CA ALA A 101 -19.94 15.74 -5.97
C ALA A 101 -18.66 15.47 -5.14
N PRO A 102 -18.80 15.05 -3.87
CA PRO A 102 -17.65 14.63 -3.06
C PRO A 102 -17.25 13.19 -3.39
N TYR A 103 -15.98 12.99 -3.72
CA TYR A 103 -15.34 11.67 -3.77
C TYR A 103 -14.49 11.54 -2.50
N THR A 104 -14.69 10.48 -1.71
CA THR A 104 -14.01 10.29 -0.42
C THR A 104 -12.99 9.16 -0.48
N TYR A 105 -11.96 9.24 0.37
CA TYR A 105 -10.96 8.18 0.49
C TYR A 105 -11.61 6.87 0.95
N GLU A 106 -12.59 6.92 1.85
CA GLU A 106 -13.39 5.78 2.26
C GLU A 106 -14.00 5.00 1.07
N ILE A 107 -14.56 5.70 0.08
CA ILE A 107 -15.10 5.05 -1.13
C ILE A 107 -13.98 4.41 -1.96
N ALA A 108 -12.81 5.05 -2.06
CA ALA A 108 -11.65 4.47 -2.73
C ALA A 108 -11.15 3.19 -2.02
N VAL A 109 -11.12 3.19 -0.69
CA VAL A 109 -10.77 2.02 0.14
C VAL A 109 -11.79 0.89 -0.05
N LYS A 110 -13.09 1.21 0.01
CA LYS A 110 -14.16 0.23 -0.25
C LYS A 110 -14.05 -0.37 -1.65
N HIS A 111 -13.68 0.43 -2.65
CA HIS A 111 -13.49 -0.04 -4.01
C HIS A 111 -12.24 -0.92 -4.18
N ALA A 112 -11.13 -0.56 -3.52
CA ALA A 112 -9.90 -1.36 -3.50
C ALA A 112 -10.00 -2.62 -2.62
N GLY A 113 -11.02 -2.70 -1.77
CA GLY A 113 -11.24 -3.76 -0.79
C GLY A 113 -10.35 -3.68 0.46
N HIS A 114 -9.35 -2.80 0.46
CA HIS A 114 -8.43 -2.57 1.57
C HIS A 114 -7.65 -1.26 1.39
N SER A 115 -7.14 -0.72 2.49
CA SER A 115 -6.43 0.57 2.56
C SER A 115 -4.90 0.39 2.51
N SER A 116 -4.38 -0.45 1.60
CA SER A 116 -2.93 -0.62 1.46
C SER A 116 -2.21 0.70 1.16
N ALA A 117 -0.90 0.73 1.40
CA ALA A 117 -0.03 1.84 1.01
C ALA A 117 -0.16 2.20 -0.48
N ALA A 118 -0.48 1.22 -1.34
CA ALA A 118 -0.76 1.47 -2.76
C ALA A 118 -2.05 2.27 -2.96
N THR A 119 -3.15 1.90 -2.28
CA THR A 119 -4.42 2.63 -2.31
C THR A 119 -4.24 4.06 -1.78
N ALA A 120 -3.56 4.22 -0.64
CA ALA A 120 -3.26 5.53 -0.06
C ALA A 120 -2.39 6.39 -0.99
N GLY A 121 -1.33 5.81 -1.56
CA GLY A 121 -0.45 6.48 -2.51
C GLY A 121 -1.18 6.91 -3.78
N ALA A 122 -2.03 6.05 -4.34
CA ALA A 122 -2.84 6.37 -5.51
C ALA A 122 -3.81 7.53 -5.24
N TRP A 123 -4.45 7.55 -4.08
CA TRP A 123 -5.32 8.65 -3.65
C TRP A 123 -4.56 9.99 -3.58
N GLU A 124 -3.44 10.03 -2.86
CA GLU A 124 -2.65 11.25 -2.68
C GLU A 124 -2.03 11.75 -3.99
N LEU A 125 -1.53 10.84 -4.83
CA LEU A 125 -1.02 11.20 -6.15
C LEU A 125 -2.13 11.78 -7.03
N THR A 126 -3.34 11.21 -6.98
CA THR A 126 -4.48 11.72 -7.74
C THR A 126 -4.86 13.12 -7.27
N ARG A 127 -5.00 13.33 -5.96
CA ARG A 127 -5.31 14.65 -5.38
C ARG A 127 -4.28 15.71 -5.81
N LYS A 128 -2.99 15.41 -5.68
CA LYS A 128 -1.90 16.32 -6.10
C LYS A 128 -1.86 16.55 -7.61
N ALA A 129 -2.13 15.52 -8.41
CA ALA A 129 -2.20 15.66 -9.85
C ALA A 129 -3.35 16.60 -10.27
N LEU A 130 -4.52 16.47 -9.62
CA LEU A 130 -5.66 17.36 -9.86
C LEU A 130 -5.36 18.80 -9.46
N GLU A 131 -4.65 19.05 -8.36
CA GLU A 131 -4.20 20.40 -7.97
C GLU A 131 -3.31 21.05 -9.02
N VAL A 132 -2.49 20.26 -9.72
CA VAL A 132 -1.61 20.74 -10.80
C VAL A 132 -2.38 20.95 -12.11
N LEU A 133 -3.27 20.02 -12.46
CA LEU A 133 -4.05 20.08 -13.70
C LEU A 133 -5.16 21.14 -13.66
N TYR A 134 -5.74 21.37 -12.47
CA TYR A 134 -6.89 22.23 -12.25
C TYR A 134 -6.65 23.21 -11.09
N PRO A 135 -5.64 24.10 -11.19
CA PRO A 135 -5.19 24.94 -10.08
C PRO A 135 -6.21 25.99 -9.60
N TYR A 136 -7.26 26.25 -10.39
CA TYR A 136 -8.34 27.18 -10.06
C TYR A 136 -9.62 26.47 -9.57
N GLY A 137 -9.54 25.16 -9.28
CA GLY A 137 -10.67 24.39 -8.75
C GLY A 137 -11.67 23.94 -9.81
N GLU A 138 -11.37 24.08 -11.10
CA GLU A 138 -12.15 23.51 -12.21
C GLU A 138 -11.88 22.01 -12.36
N ILE A 139 -12.02 21.26 -11.27
CA ILE A 139 -11.88 19.80 -11.32
C ILE A 139 -13.08 19.28 -12.14
N PRO A 140 -12.82 18.47 -13.19
CA PRO A 140 -13.82 18.04 -14.16
C PRO A 140 -14.93 17.19 -13.55
#